data_AF-A0A0G0KUD2-F1
#
_entry.id   AF-A0A0G0KUD2-F1
#
_cell.length_a   1.000
_cell.length_b   1.000
_cell.length_c   1.000
_cell.angle_alpha   90.00
_cell.angle_beta   90.00
_cell.angle_gamma   90.00
#
_symmetry.space_group_name_H-M   'P 1'
#
loop_
_entity.id
_entity.type
_entity.pdbx_description
1 polymer ?
#
loop_
_entity_poly.entity_id
_entity_poly.type
_entity_poly.pdbx_seq_one_letter_code
_entity_poly.pdbx_strand_id
1 'polypeptide(L)'
;MFNPRYTITDNLLANIKRVYTLVNELNNRRFPHVVLVELEKTARAVSTYASTSIEGNPLPLTEVKKILKSKPAHIGDSEKEVLNYNKALQDLNEKLEKAQVKLSLDLILKIQ
;
A
#
# COMPACT_ATOMS: atom_id res chain seq x y z
N MET A 1 -24.88 16.09 7.88
CA MET A 1 -23.50 15.57 7.98
C MET A 1 -23.56 14.11 8.38
N PHE A 2 -22.70 13.27 7.79
CA PHE A 2 -22.51 11.88 8.21
C PHE A 2 -21.94 11.85 9.63
N ASN A 3 -22.64 11.23 10.58
CA ASN A 3 -22.21 11.11 11.98
C ASN A 3 -22.25 9.64 12.41
N PRO A 4 -21.25 8.85 11.99
CA PRO A 4 -21.23 7.41 12.27
C PRO A 4 -21.09 7.15 13.77
N ARG A 5 -21.86 6.19 14.27
CA ARG A 5 -21.75 5.73 15.66
C ARG A 5 -20.92 4.45 15.68
N TYR A 6 -19.81 4.50 16.39
CA TYR A 6 -18.92 3.35 16.56
C TYR A 6 -19.02 2.81 17.99
N THR A 7 -18.86 1.50 18.14
CA THR A 7 -18.83 0.84 19.45
C THR A 7 -17.57 -0.01 19.54
N ILE A 8 -16.77 0.22 20.58
CA ILE A 8 -15.61 -0.62 20.87
C ILE A 8 -16.10 -1.82 21.66
N THR A 9 -16.21 -2.95 20.98
CA THR A 9 -16.53 -4.23 21.62
C THR A 9 -15.25 -4.85 22.21
N ASP A 10 -15.41 -5.80 23.13
CA ASP A 10 -14.27 -6.52 23.71
C ASP A 10 -13.44 -7.24 22.64
N ASN A 11 -14.11 -7.83 21.64
CA ASN A 11 -13.43 -8.47 20.50
C ASN A 11 -12.63 -7.46 19.66
N LEU A 12 -13.19 -6.27 19.40
CA LEU A 12 -12.47 -5.24 18.66
C LEU A 12 -11.25 -4.76 19.45
N LEU A 13 -11.41 -4.52 20.75
CA LEU A 13 -10.31 -4.11 21.62
C LEU A 13 -9.22 -5.18 21.70
N ALA A 14 -9.59 -6.46 21.81
CA ALA A 14 -8.65 -7.57 21.84
C ALA A 14 -7.84 -7.66 20.53
N ASN A 15 -8.50 -7.50 19.38
CA ASN A 15 -7.84 -7.48 18.08
C ASN A 15 -6.90 -6.28 17.91
N ILE A 16 -7.32 -5.08 18.32
CA ILE A 16 -6.48 -3.88 18.29
C ILE A 16 -5.20 -4.12 19.12
N LYS A 17 -5.33 -4.65 20.34
CA LYS A 17 -4.18 -4.97 21.20
C LYS A 17 -3.25 -5.98 20.53
N ARG A 18 -3.80 -7.06 19.97
CA ARG A 18 -3.01 -8.09 19.27
C ARG A 18 -2.23 -7.51 18.09
N VAL A 19 -2.88 -6.70 17.25
CA VAL A 19 -2.23 -6.03 16.11
C VAL A 19 -1.13 -5.10 16.60
N TYR A 20 -1.38 -4.31 17.64
CA TYR A 20 -0.38 -3.42 18.22
C TYR A 20 0.86 -4.17 18.71
N THR A 21 0.68 -5.26 19.45
CA THR A 21 1.79 -6.10 19.94
C THR A 21 2.63 -6.62 18.77
N LEU A 22 2.00 -7.20 17.75
CA LEU A 22 2.69 -7.75 16.58
C LEU A 22 3.45 -6.67 15.78
N VAL A 23 2.84 -5.50 15.60
CA VAL A 23 3.49 -4.37 14.91
C VAL A 23 4.68 -3.85 15.71
N ASN A 24 4.56 -3.73 17.03
CA ASN A 24 5.65 -3.31 17.89
C ASN A 24 6.81 -4.31 17.88
N GLU A 25 6.51 -5.61 17.93
CA GLU A 25 7.52 -6.67 17.81
C GLU A 25 8.24 -6.62 16.46
N LEU A 26 7.52 -6.34 15.37
CA LEU A 26 8.11 -6.23 14.03
C LEU A 26 9.00 -4.99 13.90
N ASN A 27 8.52 -3.83 14.36
CA ASN A 27 9.21 -2.54 14.24
C ASN A 27 10.50 -2.47 15.08
N ASN A 28 10.59 -3.27 16.15
CA ASN A 28 11.79 -3.34 16.99
C ASN A 28 12.90 -4.24 16.41
N ARG A 29 12.64 -4.96 15.32
CA ARG A 29 13.67 -5.76 14.64
C ARG A 29 14.60 -4.86 13.83
N ARG A 30 15.88 -5.26 13.77
CA ARG A 30 16.89 -4.58 12.96
C ARG A 30 17.26 -5.45 11.77
N PHE A 31 17.24 -4.86 10.58
CA PHE A 31 17.64 -5.51 9.34
C PHE A 31 18.70 -4.65 8.63
N PRO A 32 19.63 -5.26 7.88
CA PRO A 32 20.49 -4.51 6.98
C PRO A 32 19.68 -3.68 5.98
N HIS A 33 20.17 -2.51 5.60
CA HIS A 33 19.47 -1.60 4.69
C HIS A 33 19.06 -2.27 3.36
N VAL A 34 19.95 -3.06 2.77
CA VAL A 34 19.68 -3.80 1.51
C VAL A 34 18.49 -4.76 1.65
N VAL A 35 18.35 -5.40 2.82
CA VAL A 35 17.22 -6.28 3.11
C VAL A 35 15.93 -5.48 3.20
N LEU A 36 15.95 -4.33 3.86
CA LEU A 36 14.79 -3.44 3.96
C LEU A 36 14.30 -2.96 2.58
N VAL A 37 15.21 -2.58 1.69
CA VAL A 37 14.89 -2.16 0.32
C VAL A 37 14.19 -3.28 -0.45
N GLU A 38 14.66 -4.52 -0.33
CA GLU A 38 14.03 -5.66 -1.03
C GLU A 38 12.67 -6.05 -0.42
N LEU A 39 12.53 -5.94 0.90
CA LEU A 39 11.25 -6.12 1.59
C LEU A 39 10.23 -5.07 1.14
N GLU A 40 10.62 -3.80 1.07
CA GLU A 40 9.75 -2.70 0.63
C GLU A 40 9.33 -2.88 -0.84
N LYS A 41 10.26 -3.29 -1.71
CA LYS A 41 9.96 -3.61 -3.11
C LYS A 41 8.96 -4.75 -3.22
N THR A 42 9.12 -5.80 -2.42
CA THR A 42 8.19 -6.93 -2.38
C THR A 42 6.83 -6.51 -1.85
N ALA A 43 6.79 -5.74 -0.77
CA ALA A 43 5.56 -5.23 -0.17
C ALA A 43 4.76 -4.37 -1.16
N ARG A 44 5.42 -3.47 -1.90
CA ARG A 44 4.77 -2.65 -2.94
C ARG A 44 4.18 -3.50 -4.07
N ALA A 45 4.92 -4.50 -4.55
CA ALA A 45 4.41 -5.39 -5.58
C ALA A 45 3.19 -6.20 -5.12
N VAL A 46 3.22 -6.73 -3.89
CA VAL A 46 2.10 -7.46 -3.30
C VAL A 46 0.90 -6.55 -3.07
N SER A 47 1.11 -5.35 -2.54
CA SER A 47 0.04 -4.36 -2.30
C SER A 47 -0.62 -3.95 -3.61
N THR A 48 0.18 -3.65 -4.63
CA THR A 48 -0.34 -3.25 -5.95
C THR A 48 -1.16 -4.37 -6.57
N TYR A 49 -0.61 -5.59 -6.61
CA TYR A 49 -1.32 -6.77 -7.13
C TYR A 49 -2.64 -7.01 -6.39
N ALA A 50 -2.62 -7.01 -5.05
CA ALA A 50 -3.82 -7.29 -4.26
C ALA A 50 -4.91 -6.23 -4.51
N SER A 51 -4.55 -4.95 -4.53
CA SER A 51 -5.53 -3.88 -4.74
C SER A 51 -6.11 -3.89 -6.15
N THR A 52 -5.29 -3.98 -7.20
CA THR A 52 -5.82 -4.01 -8.57
C THR A 52 -6.55 -5.33 -8.86
N SER A 53 -6.12 -6.45 -8.26
CA SER A 53 -6.82 -7.73 -8.41
C SER A 53 -8.20 -7.74 -7.75
N ILE A 54 -8.40 -7.04 -6.62
CA ILE A 54 -9.73 -6.90 -5.99
C ILE A 54 -10.70 -6.17 -6.93
N GLU A 55 -10.20 -5.20 -7.70
CA GLU A 55 -10.96 -4.45 -8.70
C GLU A 55 -11.09 -5.19 -10.05
N GLY A 56 -10.55 -6.41 -10.17
CA GLY A 56 -10.71 -7.26 -11.34
C GLY A 56 -9.58 -7.20 -12.37
N ASN A 57 -8.45 -6.57 -12.07
CA ASN A 57 -7.29 -6.59 -12.96
C ASN A 57 -6.77 -8.05 -13.14
N PRO A 58 -6.61 -8.54 -14.38
CA PRO A 58 -6.33 -9.95 -14.64
C PRO A 58 -4.87 -10.34 -14.47
N LEU A 59 -3.96 -9.38 -14.23
CA LEU A 59 -2.53 -9.64 -14.23
C LEU A 59 -2.10 -10.44 -12.98
N PRO A 60 -1.40 -11.57 -13.15
CA PRO A 60 -0.89 -12.32 -12.00
C PRO A 60 0.27 -11.55 -11.34
N LEU A 61 0.53 -11.87 -10.06
CA LEU A 61 1.60 -11.23 -9.27
C LEU A 61 2.97 -11.28 -9.96
N THR A 62 3.26 -12.32 -10.75
CA THR A 62 4.51 -12.44 -11.52
C THR A 62 4.64 -11.36 -12.58
N GLU A 63 3.56 -11.08 -13.34
CA GLU A 63 3.56 -10.00 -14.33
C GLU A 63 3.57 -8.63 -13.66
N VAL A 64 2.82 -8.43 -12.57
CA VAL A 64 2.91 -7.20 -11.78
C VAL A 64 4.35 -6.92 -11.34
N LYS A 65 5.04 -7.92 -10.76
CA LYS A 65 6.46 -7.80 -10.36
C LYS A 65 7.37 -7.45 -11.53
N LYS A 66 7.11 -7.98 -12.72
CA LYS A 66 7.88 -7.71 -13.95
C LYS A 66 7.65 -6.27 -14.44
N ILE A 67 6.40 -5.85 -14.54
CA ILE A 67 5.98 -4.50 -14.95
C ILE A 67 6.62 -3.44 -14.05
N LEU A 68 6.56 -3.63 -12.72
CA LEU A 68 7.15 -2.69 -11.76
C LEU A 68 8.69 -2.64 -11.81
N LYS A 69 9.36 -3.70 -12.31
CA LYS A 69 10.82 -3.74 -12.45
C LYS A 69 11.32 -3.08 -13.73
N SER A 70 10.69 -3.35 -14.87
CA SER A 70 11.28 -3.02 -16.18
C SER A 70 10.46 -2.09 -17.05
N LYS A 71 9.25 -1.68 -16.63
CA LYS A 71 8.29 -0.83 -17.39
C LYS A 71 8.20 -1.17 -18.89
N PRO A 72 7.17 -1.92 -19.33
CA PRO A 72 7.08 -2.34 -20.73
C PRO A 72 6.98 -1.14 -21.69
N ALA A 73 7.52 -1.28 -22.90
CA ALA A 73 7.51 -0.25 -23.93
C ALA A 73 6.10 0.06 -24.48
N HIS A 74 5.23 -0.95 -24.45
CA HIS A 74 3.81 -0.83 -24.78
C HIS A 74 2.99 -1.25 -23.55
N ILE A 75 2.05 -0.39 -23.13
CA ILE A 75 1.30 -0.54 -21.89
C ILE A 75 -0.18 -0.59 -22.28
N GLY A 76 -0.87 -1.69 -21.99
CA GLY A 76 -2.33 -1.79 -22.08
C GLY A 76 -3.00 -1.22 -20.83
N ASP A 77 -4.33 -1.23 -20.79
CA ASP A 77 -5.09 -0.63 -19.69
C ASP A 77 -4.81 -1.33 -18.35
N SER A 78 -4.68 -2.66 -18.34
CA SER A 78 -4.38 -3.44 -17.13
C SER A 78 -2.98 -3.13 -16.58
N GLU A 79 -1.97 -3.01 -17.44
CA GLU A 79 -0.62 -2.63 -17.01
C GLU A 79 -0.58 -1.17 -16.53
N LYS A 80 -1.35 -0.29 -17.18
CA LYS A 80 -1.46 1.12 -16.81
C LYS A 80 -2.06 1.28 -15.42
N GLU A 81 -3.12 0.53 -15.10
CA GLU A 81 -3.72 0.53 -13.77
C GLU A 81 -2.71 0.13 -12.69
N VAL A 82 -1.96 -0.96 -12.90
CA VAL A 82 -0.89 -1.43 -12.00
C VAL A 82 0.17 -0.35 -11.78
N LEU A 83 0.62 0.29 -12.87
CA LEU A 83 1.64 1.35 -12.80
C LEU A 83 1.12 2.58 -12.07
N ASN A 84 -0.12 3.00 -12.35
CA ASN A 84 -0.75 4.16 -11.74
C ASN A 84 -0.97 3.95 -10.24
N TYR A 85 -1.52 2.80 -9.83
CA TYR A 85 -1.72 2.46 -8.43
C TYR A 85 -0.39 2.48 -7.66
N ASN A 86 0.63 1.78 -8.18
CA ASN A 86 1.93 1.74 -7.52
C ASN A 86 2.57 3.14 -7.45
N LYS A 87 2.36 3.99 -8.47
CA LYS A 87 2.85 5.37 -8.46
C LYS A 87 2.15 6.20 -7.39
N ALA A 88 0.82 6.11 -7.26
CA ALA A 88 0.07 6.78 -6.21
C ALA A 88 0.53 6.33 -4.81
N LEU A 89 0.77 5.02 -4.62
CA LEU A 89 1.30 4.46 -3.38
C LEU A 89 2.70 5.01 -3.03
N GLN A 90 3.61 5.06 -4.02
CA GLN A 90 4.94 5.64 -3.84
C GLN A 90 4.87 7.13 -3.47
N ASP A 91 4.10 7.92 -4.22
CA ASP A 91 3.96 9.36 -4.00
C ASP A 91 3.33 9.67 -2.64
N LEU A 92 2.41 8.83 -2.15
CA LEU A 92 1.84 8.95 -0.81
C LEU A 92 2.86 8.64 0.27
N ASN A 93 3.61 7.53 0.13
CA ASN A 93 4.64 7.14 1.09
C ASN A 93 5.74 8.21 1.21
N GLU A 94 6.23 8.74 0.09
CA GLU A 94 7.25 9.81 0.10
C GLU A 94 6.77 11.09 0.83
N LYS A 95 5.48 11.44 0.71
CA LYS A 95 4.91 12.59 1.43
C LYS A 95 4.74 12.30 2.92
N LEU A 96 4.36 11.06 3.28
CA LEU A 96 4.22 10.62 4.67
C LEU A 96 5.56 10.69 5.39
N GLU A 97 6.64 10.21 4.76
CA GLU A 97 7.99 10.29 5.30
C GLU A 97 8.45 11.73 5.55
N LYS A 98 8.02 12.67 4.70
CA LYS A 98 8.31 14.10 4.86
C LYS A 98 7.39 14.80 5.87
N ALA A 99 6.46 14.09 6.51
CA ALA A 99 5.41 14.62 7.38
C ALA A 99 4.54 15.73 6.71
N GLN A 100 4.39 15.67 5.38
CA GLN A 100 3.70 16.68 4.57
C GLN A 100 2.24 16.33 4.27
N VAL A 101 1.69 15.30 4.92
CA VAL A 101 0.35 14.79 4.60
C VAL A 101 -0.67 15.31 5.60
N LYS A 102 -1.59 16.14 5.11
CA LYS A 102 -2.86 16.43 5.77
C LYS A 102 -3.95 15.74 4.97
N LEU A 103 -4.79 14.94 5.63
CA LEU A 103 -5.96 14.36 4.99
C LEU A 103 -6.91 15.50 4.57
N SER A 104 -7.11 15.65 3.26
CA SER A 104 -7.95 16.68 2.66
C SER A 104 -8.62 16.15 1.39
N LEU A 105 -9.67 16.83 0.92
CA LEU A 105 -10.30 16.50 -0.35
C LEU A 105 -9.30 16.60 -1.51
N ASP A 106 -8.45 17.62 -1.52
CA ASP A 106 -7.41 17.80 -2.55
C ASP A 106 -6.43 16.62 -2.58
N LEU A 107 -6.08 16.07 -1.41
CA LEU A 107 -5.24 14.88 -1.34
C LEU A 107 -5.95 13.67 -1.95
N ILE A 108 -7.22 13.45 -1.61
CA ILE A 108 -8.03 12.34 -2.12
C ILE A 108 -8.14 12.42 -3.65
N LEU A 109 -8.50 13.58 -4.19
CA LEU A 109 -8.62 13.80 -5.64
C LEU A 109 -7.29 13.68 -6.38
N LYS A 110 -6.15 13.88 -5.69
CA LYS A 110 -4.82 13.75 -6.29
C LYS A 110 -4.33 12.30 -6.37
N ILE A 111 -4.80 11.42 -5.49
CA ILE A 111 -4.36 10.02 -5.42
C ILE A 111 -5.35 9.02 -6.04
N GLN A 112 -6.57 9.49 -6.40
CA GLN A 112 -7.56 8.73 -7.16
C GLN A 112 -7.30 8.74 -8.66
#